data_AF-A0A7V6SY68-F1
#
_entry.id   AF-A0A7V6SY68-F1
#
_cell.length_a   1.000
_cell.length_b   1.000
_cell.length_c   1.000
_cell.angle_alpha   90.00
_cell.angle_beta   90.00
_cell.angle_gamma   90.00
#
_symmetry.space_group_name_H-M   'P 1'
#
loop_
_entity.id
_entity.type
_entity.pdbx_description
1 polymer ?
#
loop_
_entity_poly.entity_id
_entity_poly.type
_entity_poly.pdbx_seq_one_letter_code
_entity_poly.pdbx_strand_id
1 'polypeptide(L)'
;MILRKPYAFLIKNFRKIHLLMMLFMAYVGYSSNNILKFFNHFIETGTFNRSSFSLSAQYISIFLIISTILVIAISSVIYVLMKQKKKPRLFYIIIIAYYVILIGYFIYMYGTFDTLEISSLSSQGLRIVRDVTSVVTYVQYGLIILIAVRAFGFNIKKFNFGEDLQELEIEARDNEEFELTVGIDREKISRGIRRGKRELKYFFVENMFVLTSIIVTSSILIVVTLLLNFKVYNKVYYKNSPFSVGNFVVTLHDAHYTTINQKGESIAPKGITYVVLTMSFTNKNTFPHNIDLKDIIIKVDEKNYSPKTNRYMSFIDLGEGYTDQKIASGETKEYILVFEVDDSINFNKVILNYRESLTIKNNEIKGKYKRIKIDGKHINDIKTIKTVKLGEKLKFEKSKLNNTNLTISEIETKPRFTYQAVHCYNNSCNDYENILTLDYSTIEKTIMRISYDYVKDSNNTLNNSKTFIQLINYYGSIRYKIGNKYYISELDNITPRDYNGKDLYYQVSSNLSSATAIELVIRIRDKEYIYKLK
;
A
#
# COMPACT_ATOMS: atom_id res chain seq x y z
N MET A 1 12.62 -51.69 -38.10
CA MET A 1 11.72 -50.85 -37.27
C MET A 1 11.16 -49.74 -38.15
N ILE A 2 9.85 -49.77 -38.44
CA ILE A 2 9.19 -48.81 -39.32
C ILE A 2 9.08 -47.47 -38.59
N LEU A 3 9.77 -46.44 -39.09
CA LEU A 3 9.74 -45.07 -38.59
C LEU A 3 8.33 -44.47 -38.73
N ARG A 4 7.57 -44.40 -37.63
CA ARG A 4 6.27 -43.70 -37.59
C ARG A 4 6.49 -42.21 -37.38
N LYS A 5 6.10 -41.39 -38.36
CA LYS A 5 6.20 -39.92 -38.32
C LYS A 5 5.57 -39.35 -37.03
N PRO A 6 6.15 -38.30 -36.41
CA PRO A 6 5.73 -37.75 -35.10
C PRO A 6 4.29 -37.21 -35.05
N TYR A 7 3.63 -37.07 -36.20
CA TYR A 7 2.25 -36.59 -36.33
C TYR A 7 1.19 -37.66 -36.11
N ALA A 8 1.55 -38.95 -36.10
CA ALA A 8 0.59 -40.04 -35.96
C ALA A 8 -0.22 -39.94 -34.66
N PHE A 9 0.43 -39.54 -33.56
CA PHE A 9 -0.23 -39.33 -32.27
C PHE A 9 -1.24 -38.17 -32.31
N LEU A 10 -0.85 -37.03 -32.88
CA LEU A 10 -1.72 -35.84 -32.99
C LEU A 10 -2.93 -36.09 -33.90
N ILE A 11 -2.74 -36.87 -34.96
CA ILE A 11 -3.81 -37.24 -35.90
C ILE A 11 -4.77 -38.23 -35.23
N LYS A 12 -4.25 -39.29 -34.59
CA LYS A 12 -5.06 -40.28 -33.87
C LYS A 12 -5.92 -39.64 -32.76
N ASN A 13 -5.40 -38.59 -32.12
CA ASN A 13 -6.08 -37.91 -31.02
C ASN A 13 -6.65 -36.54 -31.40
N PHE A 14 -6.80 -36.22 -32.70
CA PHE A 14 -7.15 -34.88 -33.16
C PHE A 14 -8.43 -34.34 -32.52
N ARG A 15 -9.50 -35.15 -32.47
CA ARG A 15 -10.78 -34.78 -31.80
C ARG A 15 -10.60 -34.52 -30.31
N LYS A 16 -9.85 -35.39 -29.61
CA LYS A 16 -9.57 -35.24 -28.17
C LYS A 16 -8.76 -33.97 -27.87
N ILE A 17 -7.79 -33.62 -28.71
CA ILE A 17 -7.00 -32.39 -28.58
C ILE A 17 -7.89 -31.15 -28.76
N HIS A 18 -8.82 -31.17 -29.71
CA HIS A 18 -9.79 -30.09 -29.91
C HIS A 18 -10.78 -29.98 -28.76
N LEU A 19 -11.23 -31.10 -28.18
CA LEU A 19 -12.07 -31.13 -27.00
C LEU A 19 -11.34 -30.52 -25.78
N LEU A 20 -10.08 -30.91 -25.56
CA LEU A 20 -9.25 -30.33 -24.49
C LEU A 20 -9.08 -28.82 -24.67
N MET A 21 -8.79 -28.38 -25.89
CA MET A 21 -8.70 -26.95 -26.21
C MET A 21 -10.04 -26.25 -25.93
N MET A 22 -11.16 -26.83 -26.38
CA MET A 22 -12.51 -26.30 -26.14
C MET A 22 -12.79 -26.08 -24.66
N LEU A 23 -12.39 -27.01 -23.77
CA LEU A 23 -12.56 -26.86 -22.32
C LEU A 23 -11.84 -25.62 -21.78
N PHE A 24 -10.58 -25.41 -22.18
CA PHE A 24 -9.86 -24.19 -21.80
C PHE A 24 -10.50 -22.93 -22.39
N MET A 25 -10.93 -22.97 -23.66
CA MET A 25 -11.62 -21.85 -24.28
C MET A 25 -12.94 -21.52 -23.59
N ALA A 26 -13.71 -22.54 -23.18
CA ALA A 26 -14.96 -22.39 -22.46
C ALA A 26 -14.75 -21.75 -21.08
N TYR A 27 -13.72 -22.16 -20.35
CA TYR A 27 -13.35 -21.53 -19.08
C TYR A 27 -12.95 -20.05 -19.25
N VAL A 28 -12.16 -19.73 -20.29
CA VAL A 28 -11.79 -18.35 -20.65
C VAL A 28 -13.03 -17.53 -21.02
N GLY A 29 -13.95 -18.12 -21.80
CA GLY A 29 -15.22 -17.48 -22.18
C GLY A 29 -16.14 -17.22 -20.98
N TYR A 30 -16.27 -18.18 -20.08
CA TYR A 30 -17.00 -18.03 -18.82
C TYR A 30 -16.44 -16.88 -17.98
N SER A 31 -15.11 -16.82 -17.84
CA SER A 31 -14.44 -15.76 -17.07
C SER A 31 -14.60 -14.38 -17.72
N SER A 32 -14.51 -14.30 -19.05
CA SER A 32 -14.73 -13.05 -19.80
C SER A 32 -16.16 -12.53 -19.62
N ASN A 33 -17.14 -13.43 -19.63
CA ASN A 33 -18.54 -13.08 -19.38
C ASN A 33 -18.80 -12.61 -17.94
N ASN A 34 -18.06 -13.13 -16.95
CA ASN A 34 -18.16 -12.62 -15.58
C ASN A 34 -17.65 -11.17 -15.47
N ILE A 35 -16.59 -10.83 -16.22
CA ILE A 35 -16.12 -9.44 -16.35
C ILE A 35 -17.23 -8.58 -16.97
N LEU A 36 -17.85 -9.03 -18.06
CA LEU A 36 -18.95 -8.30 -18.71
C LEU A 36 -20.13 -8.06 -17.76
N LYS A 37 -20.57 -9.10 -17.06
CA LYS A 37 -21.65 -9.01 -16.07
C LYS A 37 -21.34 -8.02 -14.96
N PHE A 38 -20.09 -7.98 -14.49
CA PHE A 38 -19.67 -6.98 -13.53
C PHE A 38 -19.89 -5.56 -14.04
N PHE A 39 -19.42 -5.23 -15.26
CA PHE A 39 -19.55 -3.87 -15.79
C PHE A 39 -21.01 -3.49 -16.07
N ASN A 40 -21.81 -4.43 -16.57
CA ASN A 40 -23.25 -4.21 -16.75
C ASN A 40 -23.92 -3.85 -15.41
N HIS A 41 -23.70 -4.68 -14.39
CA HIS A 41 -24.25 -4.44 -13.06
C HIS A 41 -23.76 -3.13 -12.46
N PHE A 42 -22.45 -2.86 -12.54
CA PHE A 42 -21.86 -1.65 -11.98
C PHE A 42 -22.39 -0.37 -12.65
N ILE A 43 -22.64 -0.40 -13.96
CA ILE A 43 -23.25 0.73 -14.68
C ILE A 43 -24.73 0.91 -14.27
N GLU A 44 -25.46 -0.18 -14.05
CA GLU A 44 -26.86 -0.15 -13.67
C GLU A 44 -27.07 0.36 -12.23
N THR A 45 -26.25 -0.11 -11.28
CA THR A 45 -26.44 0.16 -9.85
C THR A 45 -25.53 1.25 -9.29
N GLY A 46 -24.49 1.64 -10.02
CA GLY A 46 -23.45 2.56 -9.55
C GLY A 46 -22.61 2.03 -8.38
N THR A 47 -22.80 0.77 -7.98
CA THR A 47 -22.15 0.17 -6.81
C THR A 47 -21.68 -1.26 -7.11
N PHE A 48 -20.69 -1.74 -6.36
CA PHE A 48 -20.25 -3.13 -6.44
C PHE A 48 -20.02 -3.69 -5.04
N ASN A 49 -20.32 -4.97 -4.88
CA ASN A 49 -20.06 -5.66 -3.62
C ASN A 49 -18.58 -6.02 -3.49
N ARG A 50 -17.99 -5.59 -2.39
CA ARG A 50 -16.61 -5.91 -2.05
C ARG A 50 -16.55 -7.18 -1.22
N SER A 51 -16.78 -8.33 -1.87
CA SER A 51 -16.71 -9.63 -1.19
C SER A 51 -15.32 -10.27 -1.24
N SER A 52 -14.37 -9.68 -1.96
CA SER A 52 -13.03 -10.23 -2.18
C SER A 52 -11.91 -9.23 -1.83
N PHE A 53 -10.71 -9.77 -1.55
CA PHE A 53 -9.48 -9.01 -1.24
C PHE A 53 -9.00 -8.07 -2.35
N SER A 54 -9.42 -8.33 -3.58
CA SER A 54 -9.08 -7.50 -4.72
C SER A 54 -10.06 -7.84 -5.81
N LEU A 55 -10.78 -6.82 -6.26
CA LEU A 55 -11.67 -6.87 -7.40
C LEU A 55 -10.93 -7.45 -8.61
N SER A 56 -9.70 -6.97 -8.87
CA SER A 56 -8.85 -7.48 -9.94
C SER A 56 -8.54 -8.96 -9.78
N ALA A 57 -8.21 -9.43 -8.58
CA ALA A 57 -7.91 -10.84 -8.34
C ALA A 57 -9.14 -11.76 -8.40
N GLN A 58 -10.34 -11.23 -8.13
CA GLN A 58 -11.60 -11.97 -8.23
C GLN A 58 -11.95 -12.28 -9.68
N TYR A 59 -11.76 -11.32 -10.59
CA TYR A 59 -12.12 -11.48 -12.00
C TYR A 59 -10.96 -11.97 -12.88
N ILE A 60 -9.71 -11.64 -12.53
CA ILE A 60 -8.51 -12.02 -13.26
C ILE A 60 -7.71 -13.03 -12.42
N SER A 61 -8.11 -14.31 -12.50
CA SER A 61 -7.44 -15.40 -11.80
C SER A 61 -6.17 -15.86 -12.53
N ILE A 62 -5.22 -16.44 -11.79
CA ILE A 62 -4.04 -17.04 -12.41
C ILE A 62 -4.42 -18.18 -13.39
N PHE A 63 -5.48 -18.91 -13.08
CA PHE A 63 -6.01 -19.97 -13.93
C PHE A 63 -6.56 -19.44 -15.26
N LEU A 64 -7.12 -18.23 -15.29
CA LEU A 64 -7.57 -17.56 -16.52
C LEU A 64 -6.40 -17.36 -17.48
N ILE A 65 -5.29 -16.83 -16.95
CA ILE A 65 -4.09 -16.56 -17.73
C ILE A 65 -3.42 -17.86 -18.19
N ILE A 66 -3.30 -18.86 -17.30
CA ILE A 66 -2.77 -20.18 -17.66
C ILE A 66 -3.62 -20.82 -18.77
N SER A 67 -4.94 -20.83 -18.65
CA SER A 67 -5.84 -21.40 -19.67
C SER A 67 -5.69 -20.69 -21.02
N THR A 68 -5.51 -19.37 -21.01
CA THR A 68 -5.28 -18.57 -22.22
C THR A 68 -3.98 -18.96 -22.92
N ILE A 69 -2.89 -19.15 -22.16
CA ILE A 69 -1.59 -19.61 -22.68
C ILE A 69 -1.68 -21.04 -23.23
N LEU A 70 -2.41 -21.94 -22.55
CA LEU A 70 -2.59 -23.32 -23.01
C LEU A 70 -3.36 -23.39 -24.34
N VAL A 71 -4.34 -22.52 -24.57
CA VAL A 71 -5.02 -22.43 -25.88
C VAL A 71 -4.05 -22.02 -26.98
N ILE A 72 -3.17 -21.04 -26.72
CA ILE A 72 -2.14 -20.61 -27.69
C ILE A 72 -1.19 -21.78 -28.00
N ALA A 73 -0.76 -22.51 -26.97
CA ALA A 73 0.15 -23.63 -27.11
C ALA A 73 -0.44 -24.76 -27.95
N ILE A 74 -1.66 -25.20 -27.60
CA ILE A 74 -2.38 -26.24 -28.35
C ILE A 74 -2.63 -25.79 -29.79
N SER A 75 -3.05 -24.53 -29.98
CA SER A 75 -3.27 -23.96 -31.32
C SER A 75 -2.00 -23.91 -32.16
N SER A 76 -0.85 -23.62 -31.55
CA SER A 76 0.47 -23.59 -32.21
C SER A 76 0.90 -24.99 -32.67
N VAL A 77 0.68 -26.01 -31.83
CA VAL A 77 0.92 -27.41 -32.17
C VAL A 77 0.04 -27.84 -33.34
N ILE A 78 -1.26 -27.51 -33.31
CA ILE A 78 -2.18 -27.85 -34.40
C ILE A 78 -1.83 -27.06 -35.68
N TYR A 79 -1.45 -25.78 -35.57
CA TYR A 79 -1.03 -24.98 -36.72
C TYR A 79 0.12 -25.65 -37.50
N VAL A 80 1.13 -26.16 -36.79
CA VAL A 80 2.25 -26.84 -37.43
C VAL A 80 1.87 -28.18 -38.03
N LEU A 81 1.01 -28.94 -37.35
CA LEU A 81 0.42 -30.15 -37.92
C LEU A 81 -0.28 -29.83 -39.26
N MET A 82 -1.09 -28.77 -39.31
CA MET A 82 -1.79 -28.34 -40.52
C MET A 82 -0.82 -27.85 -41.60
N LYS A 83 0.27 -27.15 -41.21
CA LYS A 83 1.34 -26.72 -42.12
C LYS A 83 1.97 -27.91 -42.84
N GLN A 84 2.35 -28.94 -42.09
CA GLN A 84 3.04 -30.11 -42.63
C GLN A 84 2.13 -31.02 -43.44
N LYS A 85 0.85 -31.08 -43.07
CA LYS A 85 -0.18 -31.80 -43.83
C LYS A 85 -0.72 -31.00 -45.02
N LYS A 86 -0.19 -29.80 -45.30
CA LYS A 86 -0.65 -28.88 -46.35
C LYS A 86 -2.16 -28.60 -46.29
N LYS A 87 -2.72 -28.53 -45.08
CA LYS A 87 -4.14 -28.23 -44.81
C LYS A 87 -4.33 -26.73 -44.49
N PRO A 88 -5.56 -26.19 -44.50
CA PRO A 88 -5.82 -24.77 -44.20
C PRO A 88 -5.34 -24.38 -42.79
N ARG A 89 -4.54 -23.30 -42.72
CA ARG A 89 -3.88 -22.86 -41.47
C ARG A 89 -4.46 -21.57 -40.86
N LEU A 90 -5.15 -20.78 -41.68
CA LEU A 90 -5.61 -19.42 -41.34
C LEU A 90 -6.39 -19.38 -40.03
N PHE A 91 -7.27 -20.35 -39.83
CA PHE A 91 -8.08 -20.44 -38.63
C PHE A 91 -7.26 -20.53 -37.33
N TYR A 92 -6.19 -21.33 -37.30
CA TYR A 92 -5.34 -21.44 -36.10
C TYR A 92 -4.46 -20.20 -35.91
N ILE A 93 -4.07 -19.51 -37.00
CA ILE A 93 -3.40 -18.20 -36.89
C ILE A 93 -4.34 -17.17 -36.24
N ILE A 94 -5.61 -17.13 -36.64
CA ILE A 94 -6.62 -16.23 -36.06
C ILE A 94 -6.80 -16.52 -34.57
N ILE A 95 -6.91 -17.80 -34.17
CA ILE A 95 -7.01 -18.17 -32.74
C ILE A 95 -5.76 -17.72 -31.97
N ILE A 96 -4.56 -18.01 -32.49
CA ILE A 96 -3.32 -17.61 -31.82
C ILE A 96 -3.26 -16.08 -31.64
N ALA A 97 -3.50 -15.33 -32.71
CA ALA A 97 -3.48 -13.86 -32.66
C ALA A 97 -4.49 -13.29 -31.68
N TYR A 98 -5.73 -13.80 -31.72
CA TYR A 98 -6.80 -13.38 -30.82
C TYR A 98 -6.43 -13.64 -29.35
N TYR A 99 -5.94 -14.83 -29.01
CA TYR A 99 -5.58 -15.17 -27.64
C TYR A 99 -4.34 -14.42 -27.12
N VAL A 100 -3.40 -14.04 -28.00
CA VAL A 100 -2.30 -13.13 -27.64
C VAL A 100 -2.83 -11.75 -27.27
N ILE A 101 -3.74 -11.19 -28.07
CA ILE A 101 -4.41 -9.91 -27.77
C ILE A 101 -5.21 -10.03 -26.46
N LEU A 102 -5.86 -11.17 -26.23
CA LEU A 102 -6.65 -11.43 -25.03
C LEU A 102 -5.83 -11.39 -23.74
N ILE A 103 -4.56 -11.82 -23.76
CA ILE A 103 -3.66 -11.67 -22.62
C ILE A 103 -3.45 -10.19 -22.29
N GLY A 104 -3.15 -9.36 -23.30
CA GLY A 104 -3.00 -7.91 -23.13
C GLY A 104 -4.28 -7.27 -22.60
N TYR A 105 -5.44 -7.71 -23.10
CA TYR A 105 -6.74 -7.30 -22.61
C TYR A 105 -6.96 -7.65 -21.12
N PHE A 106 -6.64 -8.88 -20.68
CA PHE A 106 -6.78 -9.24 -19.26
C PHE A 106 -5.85 -8.44 -18.34
N ILE A 107 -4.65 -8.08 -18.82
CA ILE A 107 -3.74 -7.17 -18.09
C ILE A 107 -4.36 -5.77 -17.99
N TYR A 108 -4.97 -5.27 -19.06
CA TYR A 108 -5.70 -3.99 -19.04
C TYR A 108 -6.89 -4.02 -18.07
N MET A 109 -7.69 -5.08 -18.09
CA MET A 109 -8.82 -5.26 -17.17
C MET A 109 -8.37 -5.33 -15.72
N TYR A 110 -7.25 -6.00 -15.45
CA TYR A 110 -6.64 -6.02 -14.12
C TYR A 110 -6.38 -4.60 -13.59
N GLY A 111 -5.75 -3.74 -14.39
CA GLY A 111 -5.48 -2.34 -14.03
C GLY A 111 -6.74 -1.50 -13.88
N THR A 112 -7.75 -1.77 -14.71
CA THR A 112 -9.07 -1.11 -14.62
C THR A 112 -9.76 -1.43 -13.29
N PHE A 113 -9.76 -2.70 -12.88
CA PHE A 113 -10.30 -3.10 -11.58
C PHE A 113 -9.51 -2.50 -10.39
N ASP A 114 -8.17 -2.42 -10.47
CA ASP A 114 -7.32 -1.81 -9.42
C ASP A 114 -7.63 -0.31 -9.28
N THR A 115 -7.86 0.36 -10.42
CA THR A 115 -8.24 1.78 -10.47
C THR A 115 -9.61 2.02 -9.85
N LEU A 116 -10.58 1.14 -10.12
CA LEU A 116 -11.94 1.21 -9.57
C LEU A 116 -12.00 1.06 -8.04
N GLU A 117 -11.02 0.37 -7.44
CA GLU A 117 -10.92 0.26 -5.98
C GLU A 117 -10.42 1.54 -5.32
N ILE A 118 -9.74 2.42 -6.06
CA ILE A 118 -9.09 3.64 -5.54
C ILE A 118 -9.89 4.88 -5.94
N SER A 119 -10.43 4.89 -7.16
CA SER A 119 -11.03 6.03 -7.81
C SER A 119 -12.24 5.63 -8.65
N SER A 120 -13.18 6.55 -8.85
CA SER A 120 -14.28 6.34 -9.78
C SER A 120 -13.83 6.59 -11.22
N LEU A 121 -14.30 5.76 -12.14
CA LEU A 121 -14.21 6.03 -13.57
C LEU A 121 -15.38 6.92 -14.01
N SER A 122 -15.17 7.72 -15.05
CA SER A 122 -16.25 8.48 -15.68
C SER A 122 -17.28 7.53 -16.30
N SER A 123 -18.56 7.94 -16.35
CA SER A 123 -19.62 7.13 -16.95
C SER A 123 -19.36 6.82 -18.43
N GLN A 124 -18.63 7.70 -19.14
CA GLN A 124 -18.18 7.43 -20.51
C GLN A 124 -17.09 6.35 -20.55
N GLY A 125 -16.09 6.44 -19.66
CA GLY A 125 -15.04 5.42 -19.55
C GLY A 125 -15.60 4.03 -19.24
N LEU A 126 -16.58 3.95 -18.32
CA LEU A 126 -17.24 2.69 -17.97
C LEU A 126 -17.98 2.06 -19.16
N ARG A 127 -18.70 2.86 -19.96
CA ARG A 127 -19.39 2.36 -21.16
C ARG A 127 -18.41 1.83 -22.21
N ILE A 128 -17.30 2.54 -22.44
CA ILE A 128 -16.24 2.07 -23.35
C ILE A 128 -15.69 0.71 -22.88
N VAL A 129 -15.35 0.58 -21.60
CA VAL A 129 -14.84 -0.68 -21.05
C VAL A 129 -15.85 -1.81 -21.22
N ARG A 130 -17.12 -1.58 -20.90
CA ARG A 130 -18.20 -2.55 -21.11
C ARG A 130 -18.31 -2.97 -22.59
N ASP A 131 -18.30 -2.01 -23.52
CA ASP A 131 -18.49 -2.29 -24.94
C ASP A 131 -17.32 -3.10 -25.52
N VAL A 132 -16.08 -2.74 -25.16
CA VAL A 132 -14.90 -3.53 -25.50
C VAL A 132 -15.00 -4.94 -24.91
N THR A 133 -15.42 -5.07 -23.64
CA THR A 133 -15.62 -6.37 -22.98
C THR A 133 -16.66 -7.22 -23.72
N SER A 134 -17.75 -6.60 -24.19
CA SER A 134 -18.78 -7.26 -24.98
C SER A 134 -18.22 -7.82 -26.28
N VAL A 135 -17.49 -7.00 -27.05
CA VAL A 135 -16.87 -7.42 -28.32
C VAL A 135 -15.92 -8.60 -28.09
N VAL A 136 -15.03 -8.50 -27.11
CA VAL A 136 -14.10 -9.58 -26.73
C VAL A 136 -14.89 -10.85 -26.38
N THR A 137 -15.92 -10.74 -25.55
CA THR A 137 -16.70 -11.90 -25.09
C THR A 137 -17.46 -12.58 -26.24
N TYR A 138 -18.06 -11.81 -27.16
CA TYR A 138 -18.80 -12.39 -28.29
C TYR A 138 -17.88 -13.03 -29.34
N VAL A 139 -16.73 -12.41 -29.65
CA VAL A 139 -15.73 -13.02 -30.54
C VAL A 139 -15.21 -14.33 -29.95
N GLN A 140 -14.97 -14.36 -28.63
CA GLN A 140 -14.58 -15.57 -27.90
C GLN A 140 -15.61 -16.70 -28.06
N TYR A 141 -16.91 -16.42 -27.91
CA TYR A 141 -17.96 -17.41 -28.11
C TYR A 141 -18.04 -17.92 -29.56
N GLY A 142 -17.89 -17.02 -30.54
CA GLY A 142 -17.80 -17.42 -31.95
C GLY A 142 -16.66 -18.42 -32.21
N LEU A 143 -15.47 -18.17 -31.66
CA LEU A 143 -14.33 -19.08 -31.78
C LEU A 143 -14.55 -20.43 -31.07
N ILE A 144 -15.21 -20.43 -29.89
CA ILE A 144 -15.57 -21.66 -29.17
C ILE A 144 -16.48 -22.54 -30.04
N ILE A 145 -17.50 -21.96 -30.67
CA ILE A 145 -18.43 -22.70 -31.55
C ILE A 145 -17.65 -23.36 -32.70
N LEU A 146 -16.75 -22.61 -33.35
CA LEU A 146 -15.93 -23.14 -34.45
C LEU A 146 -15.01 -24.29 -34.01
N ILE A 147 -14.51 -24.26 -32.78
CA ILE A 147 -13.72 -25.37 -32.21
C ILE A 147 -14.59 -26.55 -31.79
N ALA A 148 -15.78 -26.30 -31.25
CA ALA A 148 -16.73 -27.35 -30.89
C ALA A 148 -17.10 -28.21 -32.10
N VAL A 149 -17.36 -27.58 -33.25
CA VAL A 149 -17.63 -28.28 -34.53
C VAL A 149 -16.50 -29.24 -34.88
N ARG A 150 -15.23 -28.85 -34.68
CA ARG A 150 -14.05 -29.70 -34.94
C ARG A 150 -13.81 -30.75 -33.86
N ALA A 151 -14.15 -30.46 -32.61
CA ALA A 151 -14.01 -31.39 -31.49
C ALA A 151 -14.99 -32.57 -31.60
N PHE A 152 -16.26 -32.27 -31.87
CA PHE A 152 -17.32 -33.28 -32.01
C PHE A 152 -17.39 -33.90 -33.41
N GLY A 153 -16.71 -33.32 -34.40
CA GLY A 153 -16.75 -33.81 -35.79
C GLY A 153 -18.08 -33.52 -36.48
N PHE A 154 -18.80 -32.49 -36.03
CA PHE A 154 -20.11 -32.12 -36.56
C PHE A 154 -19.95 -31.60 -38.00
N ASN A 155 -20.48 -32.33 -38.99
CA ASN A 155 -20.44 -31.89 -40.38
C ASN A 155 -21.66 -30.99 -40.67
N ILE A 156 -21.49 -29.67 -40.57
CA ILE A 156 -22.58 -28.68 -40.77
C ILE A 156 -23.22 -28.80 -42.17
N LYS A 157 -22.53 -29.40 -43.16
CA LYS A 157 -23.05 -29.60 -44.51
C LYS A 157 -23.72 -30.96 -44.77
N LYS A 158 -23.54 -31.96 -43.89
CA LYS A 158 -24.13 -33.30 -44.07
C LYS A 158 -24.50 -33.88 -42.72
N PHE A 159 -25.79 -33.89 -42.44
CA PHE A 159 -26.37 -34.71 -41.39
C PHE A 159 -26.36 -36.16 -41.90
N ASN A 160 -25.31 -36.92 -41.61
CA ASN A 160 -25.37 -38.38 -41.69
C ASN A 160 -24.43 -38.98 -40.63
N PHE A 161 -24.98 -39.86 -39.78
CA PHE A 161 -24.37 -40.42 -38.58
C PHE A 161 -23.78 -41.83 -38.80
N GLY A 162 -23.45 -42.20 -40.03
CA GLY A 162 -22.89 -43.52 -40.37
C GLY A 162 -21.58 -43.38 -41.12
N GLU A 163 -20.65 -44.30 -40.81
CA GLU A 163 -19.45 -44.64 -41.60
C GLU A 163 -18.21 -43.75 -41.46
N ASP A 164 -17.61 -43.70 -40.26
CA ASP A 164 -16.21 -43.26 -40.12
C ASP A 164 -15.47 -43.95 -38.95
N LEU A 165 -15.87 -45.18 -38.63
CA LEU A 165 -15.31 -46.01 -37.56
C LEU A 165 -14.78 -47.39 -38.02
N GLN A 166 -14.82 -47.68 -39.32
CA GLN A 166 -14.49 -49.00 -39.88
C GLN A 166 -13.22 -49.03 -40.73
N GLU A 167 -12.22 -48.22 -40.38
CA GLU A 167 -10.90 -48.36 -40.96
C GLU A 167 -9.85 -48.09 -39.89
N LEU A 168 -9.54 -49.13 -39.10
CA LEU A 168 -8.29 -49.34 -38.35
C LEU A 168 -8.46 -50.63 -37.52
N GLU A 169 -8.61 -51.77 -38.21
CA GLU A 169 -8.28 -53.06 -37.63
C GLU A 169 -6.77 -53.07 -37.35
N ILE A 170 -6.40 -53.34 -36.10
CA ILE A 170 -5.02 -53.65 -35.72
C ILE A 170 -5.04 -55.12 -35.36
N GLU A 171 -4.41 -55.93 -36.21
CA GLU A 171 -4.18 -57.35 -35.96
C GLU A 171 -3.42 -57.56 -34.65
N ALA A 172 -3.88 -58.56 -33.89
CA ALA A 172 -3.26 -59.06 -32.69
C ALA A 172 -2.17 -60.09 -33.05
N ARG A 173 -0.90 -59.72 -32.92
CA ARG A 173 0.22 -60.66 -32.81
C ARG A 173 1.31 -60.06 -31.92
N ASP A 174 1.39 -60.56 -30.70
CA ASP A 174 2.54 -61.32 -30.20
C ASP A 174 2.47 -61.36 -28.67
N ASN A 175 1.89 -62.43 -28.16
CA ASN A 175 2.17 -62.92 -26.82
C ASN A 175 3.48 -63.69 -26.91
N GLU A 176 4.61 -63.05 -26.57
CA GLU A 176 5.82 -63.78 -26.21
C GLU A 176 5.94 -63.80 -24.68
N GLU A 177 5.94 -65.01 -24.12
CA GLU A 177 6.34 -65.30 -22.74
C GLU A 177 7.84 -65.04 -22.59
N PHE A 178 8.24 -64.37 -21.51
CA PHE A 178 9.65 -64.18 -21.16
C PHE A 178 9.95 -64.92 -19.85
N GLU A 179 10.86 -65.90 -19.91
CA GLU A 179 11.47 -66.49 -18.71
C GLU A 179 12.44 -65.50 -18.05
N LEU A 180 12.22 -65.24 -16.76
CA LEU A 180 13.01 -64.33 -15.94
C LEU A 180 14.24 -65.05 -15.36
N THR A 181 15.40 -64.93 -16.01
CA THR A 181 16.68 -65.23 -15.36
C THR A 181 17.21 -63.98 -14.67
N VAL A 182 17.23 -64.01 -13.33
CA VAL A 182 17.69 -62.90 -12.48
C VAL A 182 19.21 -62.97 -12.34
N GLY A 183 19.90 -62.16 -13.15
CA GLY A 183 21.32 -61.84 -13.00
C GLY A 183 21.56 -60.38 -13.37
N ILE A 184 22.03 -59.57 -12.42
CA ILE A 184 22.30 -58.14 -12.65
C ILE A 184 23.64 -58.00 -13.37
N ASP A 185 23.61 -58.05 -14.70
CA ASP A 185 24.77 -57.80 -15.56
C ASP A 185 25.00 -56.28 -15.75
N ARG A 186 26.07 -55.75 -15.13
CA ARG A 186 26.47 -54.33 -15.21
C ARG A 186 26.75 -53.89 -16.65
N GLU A 187 27.20 -54.76 -17.54
CA GLU A 187 27.41 -54.42 -18.95
C GLU A 187 26.09 -54.29 -19.72
N LYS A 188 25.07 -55.09 -19.36
CA LYS A 188 23.73 -55.02 -19.94
C LYS A 188 23.03 -53.70 -19.54
N ILE A 189 23.25 -53.25 -18.30
CA ILE A 189 22.77 -51.94 -17.80
C ILE A 189 23.47 -50.78 -18.55
N SER A 190 24.81 -50.82 -18.66
CA SER A 190 25.60 -49.81 -19.39
C SER A 190 25.17 -49.70 -20.87
N ARG A 191 24.95 -50.84 -21.53
CA ARG A 191 24.42 -50.90 -22.91
C ARG A 191 22.99 -50.34 -23.00
N GLY A 192 22.14 -50.63 -22.01
CA GLY A 192 20.80 -50.04 -21.89
C GLY A 192 20.82 -48.51 -21.77
N ILE A 193 21.71 -47.96 -20.95
CA ILE A 193 21.88 -46.51 -20.76
C ILE A 193 22.36 -45.84 -22.06
N ARG A 194 23.36 -46.41 -22.74
CA ARG A 194 23.86 -45.88 -24.04
C ARG A 194 22.79 -45.94 -25.12
N ARG A 195 22.01 -47.02 -25.17
CA ARG A 195 20.87 -47.16 -26.08
C ARG A 195 19.78 -46.12 -25.76
N GLY A 196 19.41 -45.98 -24.49
CA GLY A 196 18.47 -44.96 -24.01
C GLY A 196 18.92 -43.54 -24.35
N LYS A 197 20.22 -43.21 -24.19
CA LYS A 197 20.77 -41.90 -24.57
C LYS A 197 20.63 -41.61 -26.08
N ARG A 198 20.83 -42.61 -26.94
CA ARG A 198 20.62 -42.45 -28.39
C ARG A 198 19.14 -42.30 -28.73
N GLU A 199 18.28 -43.11 -28.13
CA GLU A 199 16.83 -43.04 -28.34
C GLU A 199 16.24 -41.70 -27.87
N LEU A 200 16.72 -41.17 -26.74
CA LEU A 200 16.44 -39.79 -26.28
C LEU A 200 16.93 -38.74 -27.28
N LYS A 201 18.16 -38.87 -27.79
CA LYS A 201 18.70 -37.93 -28.79
C LYS A 201 17.83 -37.93 -30.06
N TYR A 202 17.45 -39.10 -30.55
CA TYR A 202 16.57 -39.20 -31.72
C TYR A 202 15.19 -38.61 -31.44
N PHE A 203 14.61 -38.87 -30.27
CA PHE A 203 13.35 -38.27 -29.85
C PHE A 203 13.41 -36.73 -29.82
N PHE A 204 14.48 -36.15 -29.28
CA PHE A 204 14.67 -34.69 -29.24
C PHE A 204 14.82 -34.09 -30.65
N VAL A 205 15.60 -34.72 -31.53
CA VAL A 205 15.80 -34.25 -32.91
C VAL A 205 14.49 -34.37 -33.70
N GLU A 206 13.75 -35.47 -33.52
CA GLU A 206 12.50 -35.75 -34.23
C GLU A 206 11.34 -34.85 -33.77
N ASN A 207 11.29 -34.50 -32.47
CA ASN A 207 10.25 -33.66 -31.88
C ASN A 207 10.73 -32.24 -31.57
N MET A 208 11.88 -31.81 -32.13
CA MET A 208 12.55 -30.56 -31.80
C MET A 208 11.59 -29.35 -31.84
N PHE A 209 10.70 -29.30 -32.83
CA PHE A 209 9.70 -28.24 -32.94
C PHE A 209 8.67 -28.27 -31.79
N VAL A 210 8.07 -29.43 -31.52
CA VAL A 210 7.06 -29.59 -30.46
C VAL A 210 7.69 -29.28 -29.10
N LEU A 211 8.91 -29.77 -28.87
CA LEU A 211 9.68 -29.52 -27.66
C LEU A 211 10.04 -28.03 -27.51
N THR A 212 10.45 -27.36 -28.58
CA THR A 212 10.70 -25.90 -28.56
C THR A 212 9.42 -25.12 -28.25
N SER A 213 8.29 -25.50 -28.86
CA SER A 213 6.99 -24.89 -28.58
C SER A 213 6.56 -25.06 -27.12
N ILE A 214 6.81 -26.24 -26.54
CA ILE A 214 6.55 -26.51 -25.11
C ILE A 214 7.45 -25.64 -24.24
N ILE A 215 8.76 -25.59 -24.52
CA ILE A 215 9.72 -24.79 -23.74
C ILE A 215 9.35 -23.30 -23.77
N VAL A 216 9.09 -22.73 -24.95
CA VAL A 216 8.71 -21.31 -25.08
C VAL A 216 7.41 -21.02 -24.32
N THR A 217 6.41 -21.90 -24.45
CA THR A 217 5.15 -21.76 -23.70
C THR A 217 5.38 -21.82 -22.19
N SER A 218 6.18 -22.78 -21.72
CA SER A 218 6.52 -22.91 -20.30
C SER A 218 7.29 -21.70 -19.78
N SER A 219 8.24 -21.16 -20.54
CA SER A 219 8.97 -19.94 -20.17
C SER A 219 8.04 -18.74 -20.03
N ILE A 220 7.13 -18.52 -20.99
CA ILE A 220 6.12 -17.45 -20.92
C ILE A 220 5.23 -17.64 -19.69
N LEU A 221 4.79 -18.86 -19.42
CA LEU A 221 3.95 -19.18 -18.27
C LEU A 221 4.66 -18.87 -16.94
N ILE A 222 5.95 -19.18 -16.82
CA ILE A 222 6.77 -18.83 -15.64
C ILE A 222 6.87 -17.31 -15.48
N VAL A 223 7.24 -16.59 -16.54
CA VAL A 223 7.40 -15.12 -16.49
C VAL A 223 6.10 -14.45 -16.08
N VAL A 224 4.99 -14.82 -16.70
CA VAL A 224 3.67 -14.25 -16.40
C VAL A 224 3.23 -14.60 -14.97
N THR A 225 3.48 -15.83 -14.51
CA THR A 225 3.18 -16.24 -13.12
C THR A 225 3.98 -15.41 -12.11
N LEU A 226 5.27 -15.17 -12.37
CA LEU A 226 6.12 -14.33 -11.51
C LEU A 226 5.63 -12.88 -11.50
N LEU A 227 5.32 -12.32 -12.67
CA LEU A 227 4.78 -10.97 -12.79
C LEU A 227 3.47 -10.82 -11.99
N LEU A 228 2.54 -11.76 -12.13
CA LEU A 228 1.29 -11.76 -11.37
C LEU A 228 1.57 -11.91 -9.86
N ASN A 229 2.49 -12.78 -9.46
CA ASN A 229 2.83 -12.94 -8.05
C ASN A 229 3.31 -11.62 -7.41
N PHE A 230 4.23 -10.91 -8.07
CA PHE A 230 4.80 -9.67 -7.53
C PHE A 230 3.89 -8.45 -7.67
N LYS A 231 3.15 -8.34 -8.77
CA LYS A 231 2.31 -7.16 -9.06
C LYS A 231 0.88 -7.28 -8.55
N VAL A 232 0.39 -8.49 -8.32
CA VAL A 232 -1.01 -8.76 -7.97
C VAL A 232 -1.12 -9.35 -6.57
N TYR A 233 -0.67 -10.59 -6.41
CA TYR A 233 -1.01 -11.37 -5.22
C TYR A 233 -0.22 -10.93 -3.98
N ASN A 234 1.05 -10.59 -4.17
CA ASN A 234 1.96 -10.15 -3.12
C ASN A 234 2.46 -8.71 -3.35
N LYS A 235 1.58 -7.84 -3.89
CA LYS A 235 1.86 -6.42 -4.13
C LYS A 235 2.27 -5.75 -2.81
N VAL A 236 3.42 -5.08 -2.83
CA VAL A 236 3.88 -4.20 -1.75
C VAL A 236 3.72 -2.76 -2.21
N TYR A 237 2.98 -1.98 -1.43
CA TYR A 237 2.76 -0.55 -1.68
C TYR A 237 3.89 0.28 -1.08
N TYR A 238 4.06 1.50 -1.60
CA TYR A 238 5.09 2.44 -1.18
C TYR A 238 4.46 3.75 -0.73
N LYS A 239 5.29 4.65 -0.16
CA LYS A 239 4.89 6.02 0.19
C LYS A 239 4.14 6.71 -0.96
N ASN A 240 3.09 7.44 -0.62
CA ASN A 240 2.17 8.14 -1.52
C ASN A 240 1.43 7.25 -2.54
N SER A 241 1.52 5.92 -2.43
CA SER A 241 0.71 5.00 -3.24
C SER A 241 -0.60 4.70 -2.52
N PRO A 242 -1.77 5.12 -3.05
CA PRO A 242 -3.05 4.77 -2.45
C PRO A 242 -3.32 3.27 -2.61
N PHE A 243 -3.95 2.71 -1.60
CA PHE A 243 -4.44 1.34 -1.61
C PHE A 243 -5.77 1.29 -0.89
N SER A 244 -6.63 0.35 -1.26
CA SER A 244 -7.93 0.23 -0.63
C SER A 244 -8.01 -0.99 0.28
N VAL A 245 -8.61 -0.80 1.45
CA VAL A 245 -8.72 -1.80 2.51
C VAL A 245 -9.97 -1.51 3.34
N GLY A 246 -10.81 -2.54 3.53
CA GLY A 246 -12.11 -2.38 4.19
C GLY A 246 -12.94 -1.29 3.54
N ASN A 247 -13.30 -0.28 4.34
CA ASN A 247 -14.16 0.84 3.96
C ASN A 247 -13.38 2.07 3.44
N PHE A 248 -12.05 1.98 3.40
CA PHE A 248 -11.20 3.13 3.16
C PHE A 248 -10.31 2.97 1.92
N VAL A 249 -10.00 4.10 1.30
CA VAL A 249 -8.81 4.27 0.48
C VAL A 249 -7.78 4.96 1.36
N VAL A 250 -6.61 4.34 1.49
CA VAL A 250 -5.60 4.70 2.47
C VAL A 250 -4.30 5.06 1.75
N THR A 251 -3.63 6.11 2.21
CA THR A 251 -2.32 6.51 1.69
C THR A 251 -1.35 6.78 2.83
N LEU A 252 -0.15 6.19 2.77
CA LEU A 252 0.95 6.51 3.68
C LEU A 252 1.74 7.70 3.13
N HIS A 253 1.70 8.85 3.82
CA HIS A 253 2.36 10.08 3.39
C HIS A 253 3.77 10.20 3.92
N ASP A 254 3.98 9.96 5.21
CA ASP A 254 5.31 10.02 5.79
C ASP A 254 5.49 9.02 6.92
N ALA A 255 6.75 8.75 7.22
CA ALA A 255 7.16 7.92 8.33
C ALA A 255 8.37 8.52 9.02
N HIS A 256 8.34 8.50 10.34
CA HIS A 256 9.41 9.04 11.17
C HIS A 256 9.81 8.05 12.25
N TYR A 257 11.11 7.97 12.51
CA TYR A 257 11.69 7.19 13.60
C TYR A 257 12.26 8.15 14.64
N THR A 258 11.82 8.03 15.88
CA THR A 258 12.20 9.00 16.90
C THR A 258 12.16 8.49 18.33
N THR A 259 13.01 9.05 19.18
CA THR A 259 13.00 8.85 20.64
C THR A 259 12.54 10.10 21.39
N ILE A 260 12.34 11.21 20.68
CA ILE A 260 12.03 12.52 21.23
C ILE A 260 10.58 12.95 20.95
N ASN A 261 10.03 13.73 21.87
CA ASN A 261 8.70 14.33 21.75
C ASN A 261 8.74 15.62 20.89
N GLN A 262 7.60 16.30 20.79
CA GLN A 262 7.43 17.56 20.08
C GLN A 262 8.30 18.72 20.60
N LYS A 263 8.74 18.66 21.87
CA LYS A 263 9.64 19.64 22.52
C LYS A 263 11.13 19.26 22.40
N GLY A 264 11.44 18.12 21.79
CA GLY A 264 12.80 17.60 21.71
C GLY A 264 13.30 16.91 22.98
N GLU A 265 12.39 16.51 23.87
CA GLU A 265 12.73 15.76 25.09
C GLU A 265 12.71 14.27 24.80
N SER A 266 13.71 13.54 25.29
CA SER A 266 13.75 12.08 25.17
C SER A 266 12.68 11.44 26.05
N ILE A 267 11.68 10.82 25.42
CA ILE A 267 10.54 10.19 26.09
C ILE A 267 10.49 8.68 25.88
N ALA A 268 11.32 8.16 24.97
CA ALA A 268 11.32 6.73 24.68
C ALA A 268 11.98 5.94 25.84
N PRO A 269 11.37 4.82 26.26
CA PRO A 269 12.03 3.87 27.16
C PRO A 269 13.35 3.37 26.57
N LYS A 270 14.26 2.92 27.45
CA LYS A 270 15.55 2.37 27.01
C LYS A 270 15.34 1.21 26.05
N GLY A 271 15.95 1.29 24.85
CA GLY A 271 15.89 0.25 23.83
C GLY A 271 14.62 0.30 22.95
N ILE A 272 13.85 1.38 23.01
CA ILE A 272 12.63 1.58 22.23
C ILE A 272 12.76 2.82 21.35
N THR A 273 12.29 2.70 20.11
CA THR A 273 12.11 3.80 19.16
C THR A 273 10.62 3.90 18.82
N TYR A 274 10.13 5.13 18.68
CA TYR A 274 8.80 5.37 18.14
C TYR A 274 8.84 5.38 16.62
N VAL A 275 7.93 4.63 15.99
CA VAL A 275 7.60 4.77 14.58
C VAL A 275 6.31 5.56 14.47
N VAL A 276 6.37 6.75 13.87
CA VAL A 276 5.20 7.61 13.65
C VAL A 276 4.88 7.61 12.16
N LEU A 277 3.69 7.13 11.81
CA LEU A 277 3.19 7.08 10.44
C LEU A 277 2.13 8.16 10.25
N THR A 278 2.26 8.96 9.20
CA THR A 278 1.24 9.92 8.80
C THR A 278 0.46 9.33 7.63
N MET A 279 -0.85 9.11 7.83
CA MET A 279 -1.70 8.39 6.89
C MET A 279 -3.01 9.12 6.64
N SER A 280 -3.44 9.15 5.39
CA SER A 280 -4.80 9.60 5.03
C SER A 280 -5.74 8.42 4.82
N PHE A 281 -7.00 8.65 5.19
CA PHE A 281 -8.09 7.70 5.11
C PHE A 281 -9.28 8.40 4.44
N THR A 282 -9.62 7.96 3.23
CA THR A 282 -10.80 8.40 2.49
C THR A 282 -11.90 7.37 2.64
N ASN A 283 -13.03 7.74 3.24
CA ASN A 283 -14.19 6.86 3.30
C ASN A 283 -14.94 6.89 1.96
N LYS A 284 -14.96 5.76 1.25
CA LYS A 284 -15.68 5.63 -0.03
C LYS A 284 -17.06 5.00 0.11
N ASN A 285 -17.43 4.56 1.31
CA ASN A 285 -18.76 4.03 1.57
C ASN A 285 -19.77 5.13 1.83
N THR A 286 -21.04 4.76 1.70
CA THR A 286 -22.20 5.64 1.90
C THR A 286 -22.40 6.04 3.36
N PHE A 287 -21.87 5.26 4.31
CA PHE A 287 -22.01 5.47 5.75
C PHE A 287 -20.70 5.90 6.41
N PRO A 288 -20.75 6.68 7.50
CA PRO A 288 -19.57 6.97 8.31
C PRO A 288 -18.97 5.70 8.91
N HIS A 289 -17.64 5.61 8.89
CA HIS A 289 -16.92 4.46 9.44
C HIS A 289 -15.73 4.87 10.31
N ASN A 290 -15.38 3.99 11.24
CA ASN A 290 -14.20 4.08 12.11
C ASN A 290 -13.08 3.22 11.54
N ILE A 291 -11.83 3.57 11.85
CA ILE A 291 -10.64 2.77 11.60
C ILE A 291 -10.50 1.76 12.74
N ASP A 292 -10.46 0.46 12.43
CA ASP A 292 -10.08 -0.54 13.43
C ASP A 292 -8.56 -0.64 13.53
N LEU A 293 -7.99 -0.08 14.60
CA LEU A 293 -6.54 -0.12 14.85
C LEU A 293 -6.00 -1.54 15.05
N LYS A 294 -6.84 -2.54 15.38
CA LYS A 294 -6.41 -3.94 15.51
C LYS A 294 -6.07 -4.58 14.16
N ASP A 295 -6.58 -4.00 13.08
CA ASP A 295 -6.25 -4.42 11.72
C ASP A 295 -4.89 -3.89 11.26
N ILE A 296 -4.31 -2.90 11.96
CA ILE A 296 -3.08 -2.22 11.55
C ILE A 296 -1.94 -2.63 12.46
N ILE A 297 -0.93 -3.30 11.89
CA ILE A 297 0.26 -3.72 12.63
C ILE A 297 1.53 -3.41 11.84
N ILE A 298 2.60 -3.03 12.52
CA ILE A 298 3.94 -3.07 11.93
C ILE A 298 4.50 -4.46 12.15
N LYS A 299 4.98 -5.09 11.08
CA LYS A 299 5.69 -6.36 11.13
C LYS A 299 7.16 -6.16 10.77
N VAL A 300 8.02 -6.68 11.64
CA VAL A 300 9.48 -6.69 11.42
C VAL A 300 9.99 -8.07 11.77
N ASP A 301 10.53 -8.77 10.78
CA ASP A 301 10.86 -10.19 10.87
C ASP A 301 9.65 -11.02 11.40
N GLU A 302 9.73 -11.54 12.62
CA GLU A 302 8.64 -12.30 13.26
C GLU A 302 7.85 -11.50 14.32
N LYS A 303 8.27 -10.28 14.62
CA LYS A 303 7.63 -9.43 15.63
C LYS A 303 6.52 -8.57 15.02
N ASN A 304 5.44 -8.42 15.77
CA ASN A 304 4.30 -7.57 15.43
C ASN A 304 4.16 -6.46 16.48
N TYR A 305 3.96 -5.23 16.02
CA TYR A 305 3.80 -4.05 16.86
C TYR A 305 2.46 -3.38 16.55
N SER A 306 1.71 -3.04 17.59
CA SER A 306 0.39 -2.40 17.49
C SER A 306 0.47 -0.90 17.79
N PRO A 307 -0.49 -0.09 17.27
CA PRO A 307 -0.54 1.34 17.56
C PRO A 307 -0.70 1.64 19.06
N LYS A 308 -0.11 2.75 19.52
CA LYS A 308 -0.09 3.24 20.89
C LYS A 308 -0.78 4.60 20.98
N THR A 309 -2.08 4.58 21.25
CA THR A 309 -2.92 5.80 21.26
C THR A 309 -2.57 6.77 22.39
N ASN A 310 -2.10 6.25 23.52
CA ASN A 310 -1.63 7.06 24.65
C ASN A 310 -0.39 7.92 24.34
N ARG A 311 0.26 7.72 23.19
CA ARG A 311 1.46 8.46 22.78
C ARG A 311 1.19 9.64 21.85
N TYR A 312 -0.03 9.82 21.33
CA TYR A 312 -0.28 10.86 20.32
C TYR A 312 0.05 12.28 20.77
N MET A 313 -0.17 12.62 22.04
CA MET A 313 0.17 13.94 22.58
C MET A 313 1.66 14.29 22.45
N SER A 314 2.54 13.29 22.36
CA SER A 314 3.98 13.49 22.16
C SER A 314 4.38 13.80 20.71
N PHE A 315 3.44 13.69 19.77
CA PHE A 315 3.67 13.78 18.33
C PHE A 315 2.67 14.70 17.62
N ILE A 316 1.99 15.57 18.36
CA ILE A 316 1.00 16.55 17.87
C ILE A 316 1.54 17.50 16.78
N ASP A 317 2.86 17.66 16.69
CA ASP A 317 3.51 18.42 15.64
C ASP A 317 3.60 17.66 14.31
N LEU A 318 3.50 16.32 14.34
CA LEU A 318 3.48 15.47 13.16
C LEU A 318 2.08 15.31 12.59
N GLY A 319 1.03 15.38 13.42
CA GLY A 319 -0.37 15.41 13.00
C GLY A 319 -1.33 15.06 14.13
N GLU A 320 -2.61 14.90 13.80
CA GLU A 320 -3.66 14.52 14.75
C GLU A 320 -3.68 13.00 14.98
N GLY A 321 -3.73 12.55 16.23
CA GLY A 321 -3.83 11.13 16.55
C GLY A 321 -5.23 10.57 16.35
N TYR A 322 -5.34 9.32 15.88
CA TYR A 322 -6.63 8.64 15.75
C TYR A 322 -7.12 8.07 17.09
N THR A 323 -8.16 8.64 17.66
CA THR A 323 -8.81 8.29 18.93
C THR A 323 -10.25 7.81 18.75
N ASP A 324 -10.51 7.03 17.70
CA ASP A 324 -11.84 6.47 17.37
C ASP A 324 -12.86 7.45 16.73
N GLN A 325 -12.35 8.48 16.04
CA GLN A 325 -13.19 9.43 15.30
C GLN A 325 -13.88 8.75 14.09
N LYS A 326 -15.13 9.11 13.82
CA LYS A 326 -15.85 8.72 12.59
C LYS A 326 -15.36 9.54 11.40
N ILE A 327 -15.16 8.89 10.25
CA ILE A 327 -14.90 9.56 8.97
C ILE A 327 -16.19 9.55 8.15
N ALA A 328 -16.72 10.71 7.80
CA ALA A 328 -17.97 10.82 7.04
C ALA A 328 -17.82 10.27 5.61
N SER A 329 -18.96 9.93 4.99
CA SER A 329 -19.00 9.47 3.59
C SER A 329 -18.35 10.48 2.65
N GLY A 330 -17.44 10.02 1.80
CA GLY A 330 -16.69 10.85 0.85
C GLY A 330 -15.58 11.71 1.47
N GLU A 331 -15.48 11.77 2.81
CA GLU A 331 -14.50 12.59 3.51
C GLU A 331 -13.12 11.92 3.51
N THR A 332 -12.08 12.75 3.45
CA THR A 332 -10.69 12.34 3.69
C THR A 332 -10.17 12.98 4.97
N LYS A 333 -9.67 12.15 5.89
CA LYS A 333 -9.03 12.59 7.13
C LYS A 333 -7.59 12.10 7.18
N GLU A 334 -6.71 12.89 7.75
CA GLU A 334 -5.31 12.55 7.97
C GLU A 334 -5.05 12.34 9.46
N TYR A 335 -4.43 11.21 9.80
CA TYR A 335 -4.10 10.85 11.17
C TYR A 335 -2.66 10.38 11.29
N ILE A 336 -2.08 10.54 12.48
CA ILE A 336 -0.86 9.86 12.87
C ILE A 336 -1.17 8.56 13.60
N LEU A 337 -0.40 7.52 13.30
CA LEU A 337 -0.36 6.27 14.04
C LEU A 337 1.04 6.10 14.62
N VAL A 338 1.11 5.82 15.93
CA VAL A 338 2.38 5.75 16.67
C VAL A 338 2.58 4.32 17.13
N PHE A 339 3.78 3.77 16.94
CA PHE A 339 4.16 2.43 17.38
C PHE A 339 5.41 2.50 18.24
N GLU A 340 5.49 1.65 19.26
CA GLU A 340 6.71 1.40 20.03
C GLU A 340 7.40 0.17 19.45
N VAL A 341 8.62 0.31 18.95
CA VAL A 341 9.41 -0.79 18.37
C VAL A 341 10.78 -0.90 19.04
N ASP A 342 11.37 -2.09 19.04
CA ASP A 342 12.71 -2.29 19.63
C ASP A 342 13.78 -1.57 18.78
N ASP A 343 14.75 -0.90 19.41
CA ASP A 343 15.84 -0.20 18.70
C ASP A 343 16.73 -1.12 17.85
N SER A 344 16.76 -2.40 18.20
CA SER A 344 17.60 -3.42 17.55
C SER A 344 17.05 -3.91 16.21
N ILE A 345 15.83 -3.51 15.83
CA ILE A 345 15.24 -3.97 14.58
C ILE A 345 15.95 -3.39 13.36
N ASN A 346 15.86 -4.11 12.24
CA ASN A 346 16.31 -3.58 10.96
C ASN A 346 15.23 -2.68 10.35
N PHE A 347 15.38 -1.36 10.51
CA PHE A 347 14.44 -0.36 10.00
C PHE A 347 14.22 -0.43 8.47
N ASN A 348 15.17 -0.98 7.69
CA ASN A 348 15.00 -1.16 6.24
C ASN A 348 14.01 -2.28 5.86
N LYS A 349 13.65 -3.15 6.81
CA LYS A 349 12.74 -4.28 6.62
C LYS A 349 11.34 -4.03 7.20
N VAL A 350 11.06 -2.82 7.67
CA VAL A 350 9.81 -2.50 8.34
C VAL A 350 8.66 -2.46 7.33
N ILE A 351 7.63 -3.28 7.57
CA ILE A 351 6.44 -3.36 6.73
C ILE A 351 5.21 -3.08 7.58
N LEU A 352 4.40 -2.12 7.14
CA LEU A 352 3.05 -1.93 7.65
C LEU A 352 2.14 -2.97 7.00
N ASN A 353 1.45 -3.74 7.84
CA ASN A 353 0.42 -4.66 7.41
C ASN A 353 -0.94 -4.11 7.85
N TYR A 354 -1.84 -3.90 6.90
CA TYR A 354 -3.24 -3.60 7.17
C TYR A 354 -4.09 -4.82 6.78
N ARG A 355 -4.70 -5.46 7.78
CA ARG A 355 -5.61 -6.59 7.63
C ARG A 355 -6.83 -6.18 6.82
N GLU A 356 -7.10 -6.95 5.79
CA GLU A 356 -8.24 -6.73 4.90
C GLU A 356 -9.33 -7.77 5.11
N SER A 357 -8.94 -9.03 5.33
CA SER A 357 -9.88 -10.11 5.57
C SER A 357 -9.27 -11.25 6.36
N LEU A 358 -10.14 -12.09 6.91
CA LEU A 358 -9.79 -13.35 7.55
C LEU A 358 -10.21 -14.48 6.61
N THR A 359 -9.30 -15.43 6.40
CA THR A 359 -9.56 -16.63 5.60
C THR A 359 -9.34 -17.86 6.46
N ILE A 360 -10.27 -18.82 6.38
CA ILE A 360 -10.10 -20.11 7.05
C ILE A 360 -9.42 -21.03 6.05
N LYS A 361 -8.19 -21.46 6.36
CA LYS A 361 -7.46 -22.44 5.55
C LYS A 361 -6.90 -23.50 6.48
N ASN A 362 -7.26 -24.76 6.25
CA ASN A 362 -6.84 -25.91 7.05
C ASN A 362 -7.16 -25.78 8.55
N ASN A 363 -8.40 -25.40 8.90
CA ASN A 363 -8.81 -25.09 10.29
C ASN A 363 -8.03 -23.97 11.00
N GLU A 364 -7.15 -23.24 10.31
CA GLU A 364 -6.47 -22.06 10.83
C GLU A 364 -7.07 -20.79 10.25
N ILE A 365 -7.33 -19.80 11.12
CA ILE A 365 -7.72 -18.46 10.69
C ILE A 365 -6.44 -17.72 10.27
N LYS A 366 -6.30 -17.47 8.96
CA LYS A 366 -5.20 -16.68 8.38
C LYS A 366 -5.71 -15.33 7.92
N GLY A 367 -5.15 -14.27 8.52
CA GLY A 367 -5.36 -12.90 8.07
C GLY A 367 -4.66 -12.64 6.74
N LYS A 368 -5.36 -11.96 5.83
CA LYS A 368 -4.80 -11.44 4.59
C LYS A 368 -4.58 -9.94 4.73
N TYR A 369 -3.40 -9.47 4.32
CA TYR A 369 -2.94 -8.11 4.61
C TYR A 369 -2.54 -7.38 3.32
N LYS A 370 -2.88 -6.09 3.24
CA LYS A 370 -2.16 -5.15 2.38
C LYS A 370 -0.81 -4.84 3.04
N ARG A 371 0.27 -4.91 2.27
CA ARG A 371 1.65 -4.71 2.77
C ARG A 371 2.19 -3.41 2.22
N ILE A 372 2.69 -2.54 3.08
CA ILE A 372 3.23 -1.24 2.72
C ILE A 372 4.65 -1.15 3.26
N LYS A 373 5.62 -0.91 2.38
CA LYS A 373 7.01 -0.68 2.80
C LYS A 373 7.09 0.68 3.48
N ILE A 374 7.61 0.70 4.71
CA ILE A 374 7.87 1.94 5.42
C ILE A 374 9.30 2.38 5.09
N ASP A 375 9.43 3.63 4.65
CA ASP A 375 10.71 4.30 4.44
C ASP A 375 10.70 5.57 5.30
N GLY A 376 11.24 5.44 6.52
CA GLY A 376 11.15 6.45 7.57
C GLY A 376 12.43 7.25 7.76
N LYS A 377 12.28 8.50 8.21
CA LYS A 377 13.40 9.39 8.53
C LYS A 377 13.66 9.44 10.03
N HIS A 378 14.93 9.32 10.43
CA HIS A 378 15.35 9.58 11.80
C HIS A 378 15.34 11.09 12.08
N ILE A 379 14.74 11.47 13.19
CA ILE A 379 14.47 12.88 13.58
C ILE A 379 14.82 13.09 15.07
N ASN A 380 15.97 12.57 15.51
CA ASN A 380 16.45 12.66 16.89
C ASN A 380 17.46 13.80 17.11
N ASP A 381 18.15 14.20 16.06
CA ASP A 381 19.27 15.14 16.18
C ASP A 381 18.75 16.58 16.19
N ILE A 382 18.73 17.18 17.38
CA ILE A 382 18.34 18.58 17.55
C ILE A 382 19.37 19.50 16.90
N LYS A 383 18.93 20.32 15.95
CA LYS A 383 19.74 21.30 15.24
C LYS A 383 19.25 22.71 15.55
N THR A 384 20.16 23.57 16.02
CA THR A 384 19.89 24.99 16.15
C THR A 384 19.78 25.61 14.75
N ILE A 385 18.59 26.09 14.42
CA ILE A 385 18.29 26.66 13.10
C ILE A 385 18.63 28.14 13.05
N LYS A 386 18.24 28.88 14.10
CA LYS A 386 18.42 30.33 14.17
C LYS A 386 18.51 30.81 15.60
N THR A 387 19.33 31.83 15.80
CA THR A 387 19.49 32.55 17.06
C THR A 387 19.37 34.05 16.81
N VAL A 388 18.55 34.74 17.61
CA VAL A 388 18.35 36.19 17.51
C VAL A 388 18.43 36.85 18.89
N LYS A 389 18.54 38.18 18.93
CA LYS A 389 18.58 39.00 20.16
C LYS A 389 17.27 39.76 20.39
N LEU A 390 17.11 40.35 21.57
CA LEU A 390 16.03 41.30 21.90
C LEU A 390 15.84 42.35 20.79
N GLY A 391 14.59 42.61 20.42
CA GLY A 391 14.20 43.51 19.33
C GLY A 391 14.35 42.96 17.90
N GLU A 392 15.05 41.83 17.68
CA GLU A 392 15.22 41.26 16.35
C GLU A 392 14.08 40.31 15.94
N LYS A 393 13.72 40.31 14.66
CA LYS A 393 12.66 39.44 14.14
C LYS A 393 13.15 37.99 13.96
N LEU A 394 12.62 37.06 14.74
CA LEU A 394 12.79 35.62 14.57
C LEU A 394 11.81 35.08 13.52
N LYS A 395 12.33 34.32 12.54
CA LYS A 395 11.53 33.65 11.50
C LYS A 395 11.67 32.13 11.60
N PHE A 396 10.58 31.40 11.37
CA PHE A 396 10.52 29.94 11.50
C PHE A 396 10.56 29.15 10.18
N GLU A 397 11.16 29.71 9.13
CA GLU A 397 11.06 29.27 7.72
C GLU A 397 11.41 27.78 7.47
N LYS A 398 12.19 27.14 8.35
CA LYS A 398 12.57 25.72 8.23
C LYS A 398 11.67 24.75 9.00
N SER A 399 10.63 25.20 9.70
CA SER A 399 9.66 24.35 10.41
C SER A 399 8.28 24.40 9.78
N LYS A 400 7.32 23.63 10.31
CA LYS A 400 5.91 23.68 9.90
C LYS A 400 5.22 25.04 10.18
N LEU A 401 5.91 25.96 10.86
CA LEU A 401 5.44 27.33 11.09
C LEU A 401 5.67 28.28 9.89
N ASN A 402 6.43 27.86 8.86
CA ASN A 402 6.71 28.66 7.66
C ASN A 402 7.20 30.08 8.01
N ASN A 403 6.68 31.14 7.38
CA ASN A 403 7.13 32.52 7.59
C ASN A 403 6.50 33.18 8.82
N THR A 404 6.05 32.39 9.80
CA THR A 404 5.62 32.92 11.09
C THR A 404 6.78 33.70 11.70
N ASN A 405 6.45 34.83 12.32
CA ASN A 405 7.45 35.73 12.88
C ASN A 405 7.16 36.01 14.36
N LEU A 406 8.23 36.11 15.13
CA LEU A 406 8.20 36.52 16.53
C LEU A 406 9.23 37.63 16.75
N THR A 407 8.79 38.71 17.35
CA THR A 407 9.68 39.76 17.87
C THR A 407 9.38 39.90 19.36
N ILE A 408 10.41 39.86 20.20
CA ILE A 408 10.32 40.14 21.63
C ILE A 408 11.01 41.48 21.86
N SER A 409 10.23 42.47 22.26
CA SER A 409 10.69 43.85 22.45
C SER A 409 11.29 44.06 23.84
N GLU A 410 10.67 43.50 24.87
CA GLU A 410 11.06 43.71 26.27
C GLU A 410 10.70 42.50 27.13
N ILE A 411 11.54 42.25 28.15
CA ILE A 411 11.27 41.26 29.19
C ILE A 411 11.60 41.87 30.55
N GLU A 412 10.71 41.64 31.50
CA GLU A 412 10.90 42.07 32.89
C GLU A 412 10.57 40.92 33.86
N THR A 413 11.39 40.71 34.88
CA THR A 413 11.13 39.72 35.93
C THR A 413 10.98 40.40 37.30
N LYS A 414 9.81 40.26 37.92
CA LYS A 414 9.48 40.87 39.21
C LYS A 414 8.61 39.93 40.05
N PRO A 415 8.62 40.04 41.39
CA PRO A 415 7.74 39.25 42.25
C PRO A 415 6.26 39.68 42.15
N ARG A 416 5.99 40.91 41.68
CA ARG A 416 4.65 41.45 41.48
C ARG A 416 4.61 42.41 40.30
N PHE A 417 3.47 42.48 39.63
CA PHE A 417 3.18 43.46 38.57
C PHE A 417 1.85 44.15 38.84
N THR A 418 1.79 45.45 38.59
CA THR A 418 0.53 46.19 38.47
C THR A 418 0.09 46.14 37.01
N TYR A 419 -1.20 45.87 36.76
CA TYR A 419 -1.77 45.84 35.41
C TYR A 419 -3.13 46.52 35.37
N GLN A 420 -3.52 46.98 34.17
CA GLN A 420 -4.84 47.54 33.91
C GLN A 420 -5.81 46.40 33.57
N ALA A 421 -6.86 46.28 34.39
CA ALA A 421 -7.91 45.29 34.26
C ALA A 421 -9.20 45.93 33.75
N VAL A 422 -9.99 45.18 32.99
CA VAL A 422 -11.30 45.60 32.48
C VAL A 422 -12.40 44.76 33.10
N HIS A 423 -13.41 45.44 33.64
CA HIS A 423 -14.66 44.81 34.04
C HIS A 423 -15.82 45.45 33.27
N CYS A 424 -16.55 44.62 32.54
CA CYS A 424 -17.70 45.04 31.73
C CYS A 424 -19.02 44.60 32.39
N TYR A 425 -19.94 45.54 32.58
CA TYR A 425 -21.29 45.28 33.07
C TYR A 425 -22.30 46.10 32.25
N ASN A 426 -23.38 45.46 31.77
CA ASN A 426 -24.42 46.09 30.95
C ASN A 426 -23.89 46.98 29.80
N ASN A 427 -22.96 46.45 28.99
CA ASN A 427 -22.30 47.15 27.88
C ASN A 427 -21.45 48.39 28.24
N SER A 428 -21.19 48.63 29.53
CA SER A 428 -20.22 49.62 29.99
C SER A 428 -18.99 48.90 30.56
N CYS A 429 -17.81 49.23 30.06
CA CYS A 429 -16.54 48.66 30.50
C CYS A 429 -15.73 49.76 31.19
N ASN A 430 -15.27 49.48 32.41
CA ASN A 430 -14.39 50.37 33.15
C ASN A 430 -13.02 49.71 33.35
N ASP A 431 -11.98 50.50 33.16
CA ASP A 431 -10.60 50.13 33.49
C ASP A 431 -10.33 50.40 34.98
N TYR A 432 -9.60 49.49 35.64
CA TYR A 432 -9.10 49.68 37.00
C TYR A 432 -7.72 49.04 37.15
N GLU A 433 -6.95 49.49 38.14
CA GLU A 433 -5.67 48.88 38.46
C GLU A 433 -5.84 47.64 39.34
N ASN A 434 -5.14 46.56 38.97
CA ASN A 434 -5.08 45.34 39.74
C ASN A 434 -3.62 44.88 39.87
N ILE A 435 -3.35 43.98 40.82
CA ILE A 435 -2.00 43.50 41.11
C ILE A 435 -1.94 42.00 40.86
N LEU A 436 -0.96 41.58 40.07
CA LEU A 436 -0.60 40.19 39.87
C LEU A 436 0.52 39.81 40.83
N THR A 437 0.24 38.84 41.70
CA THR A 437 1.18 38.22 42.64
C THR A 437 1.06 36.70 42.58
N LEU A 438 2.12 35.98 42.93
CA LEU A 438 2.09 34.52 43.07
C LEU A 438 1.58 34.11 44.45
N ASP A 439 0.96 32.91 44.53
CA ASP A 439 0.55 32.32 45.80
C ASP A 439 1.76 31.99 46.69
N TYR A 440 1.59 32.14 48.02
CA TYR A 440 2.65 31.91 49.01
C TYR A 440 3.27 30.50 48.98
N SER A 441 2.61 29.51 48.39
CA SER A 441 3.11 28.13 48.24
C SER A 441 4.16 27.97 47.14
N THR A 442 4.38 29.00 46.30
CA THR A 442 5.30 28.97 45.15
C THR A 442 6.72 29.45 45.50
N ILE A 443 7.24 28.95 46.63
CA ILE A 443 8.62 29.21 47.05
C ILE A 443 9.54 28.79 45.87
N GLU A 444 10.36 29.71 45.36
CA GLU A 444 11.24 29.57 44.17
C GLU A 444 10.65 29.92 42.77
N LYS A 445 9.50 30.59 42.70
CA LYS A 445 8.97 31.14 41.44
C LYS A 445 8.95 32.67 41.43
N THR A 446 8.95 33.26 40.24
CA THR A 446 8.78 34.70 40.00
C THR A 446 7.96 34.92 38.73
N ILE A 447 7.52 36.15 38.49
CA ILE A 447 6.72 36.50 37.31
C ILE A 447 7.64 37.10 36.26
N MET A 448 7.54 36.61 35.03
CA MET A 448 8.16 37.17 33.84
C MET A 448 7.08 37.81 32.96
N ARG A 449 7.20 39.11 32.71
CA ARG A 449 6.44 39.84 31.69
C ARG A 449 7.20 39.77 30.36
N ILE A 450 6.52 39.38 29.30
CA ILE A 450 7.07 39.34 27.94
C ILE A 450 6.22 40.24 27.03
N SER A 451 6.84 41.28 26.48
CA SER A 451 6.27 42.11 25.42
C SER A 451 6.69 41.57 24.06
N TYR A 452 5.71 41.26 23.22
CA TYR A 452 5.96 40.54 21.96
C TYR A 452 5.04 41.00 20.82
N ASP A 453 5.50 40.74 19.60
CA ASP A 453 4.70 40.77 18.38
C ASP A 453 4.82 39.39 17.70
N TYR A 454 3.67 38.73 17.49
CA TYR A 454 3.60 37.40 16.90
C TYR A 454 2.67 37.42 15.69
N VAL A 455 3.24 37.24 14.51
CA VAL A 455 2.52 37.23 13.25
C VAL A 455 2.57 35.82 12.65
N LYS A 456 1.44 35.13 12.71
CA LYS A 456 1.27 33.78 12.16
C LYS A 456 1.21 33.82 10.63
N ASP A 457 1.95 32.92 9.97
CA ASP A 457 1.82 32.67 8.53
C ASP A 457 0.51 31.93 8.21
N SER A 458 -0.16 32.29 7.10
CA SER A 458 -1.43 31.68 6.69
C SER A 458 -1.30 30.20 6.33
N ASN A 459 -0.13 29.77 5.86
CA ASN A 459 0.16 28.39 5.47
C ASN A 459 0.71 27.55 6.63
N ASN A 460 0.82 28.10 7.85
CA ASN A 460 1.26 27.34 9.01
C ASN A 460 0.26 26.20 9.32
N THR A 461 0.77 24.97 9.23
CA THR A 461 0.01 23.72 9.42
C THR A 461 0.06 23.17 10.85
N LEU A 462 0.76 23.85 11.76
CA LEU A 462 0.91 23.44 13.15
C LEU A 462 -0.26 23.97 13.99
N ASN A 463 -1.25 23.12 14.26
CA ASN A 463 -2.49 23.50 14.95
C ASN A 463 -2.27 24.19 16.32
N ASN A 464 -1.25 23.76 17.07
CA ASN A 464 -0.94 24.24 18.42
C ASN A 464 -0.02 25.47 18.43
N SER A 465 -0.17 26.36 17.45
CA SER A 465 0.65 27.56 17.30
C SER A 465 -0.14 28.77 16.78
N LYS A 466 -1.48 28.78 16.93
CA LYS A 466 -2.30 29.88 16.42
C LYS A 466 -2.01 31.19 17.15
N THR A 467 -1.73 31.12 18.43
CA THR A 467 -1.30 32.24 19.26
C THR A 467 0.09 32.01 19.83
N PHE A 468 0.75 33.08 20.26
CA PHE A 468 2.05 32.96 20.94
C PHE A 468 1.95 32.12 22.22
N ILE A 469 0.87 32.26 23.00
CA ILE A 469 0.59 31.41 24.18
C ILE A 469 0.62 29.93 23.80
N GLN A 470 -0.08 29.53 22.73
CA GLN A 470 -0.09 28.14 22.29
C GLN A 470 1.31 27.67 21.86
N LEU A 471 2.02 28.48 21.08
CA LEU A 471 3.38 28.17 20.64
C LEU A 471 4.29 27.90 21.84
N ILE A 472 4.25 28.76 22.86
CA ILE A 472 5.08 28.64 24.06
C ILE A 472 4.69 27.43 24.90
N ASN A 473 3.40 27.21 25.15
CA ASN A 473 2.96 26.08 25.98
C ASN A 473 3.40 24.72 25.40
N TYR A 474 3.37 24.59 24.07
CA TYR A 474 3.66 23.33 23.40
C TYR A 474 5.12 23.15 22.97
N TYR A 475 5.86 24.25 22.74
CA TYR A 475 7.19 24.21 22.13
C TYR A 475 8.24 25.08 22.84
N GLY A 476 7.82 25.94 23.77
CA GLY A 476 8.68 26.91 24.45
C GLY A 476 9.23 26.41 25.78
N SER A 477 10.43 26.88 26.13
CA SER A 477 11.05 26.75 27.44
C SER A 477 12.03 27.91 27.66
N ILE A 478 12.32 28.26 28.92
CA ILE A 478 13.42 29.18 29.23
C ILE A 478 14.67 28.38 29.57
N ARG A 479 15.74 28.62 28.83
CA ARG A 479 17.08 28.13 29.16
C ARG A 479 17.88 29.27 29.79
N TYR A 480 18.44 29.06 30.97
CA TYR A 480 19.19 30.09 31.69
C TYR A 480 20.50 29.54 32.26
N LYS A 481 21.49 30.41 32.45
CA LYS A 481 22.84 30.03 32.89
C LYS A 481 23.19 30.63 34.25
N ILE A 482 23.55 29.76 35.21
CA ILE A 482 24.08 30.16 36.52
C ILE A 482 25.48 29.55 36.65
N GLY A 483 26.49 30.40 36.87
CA GLY A 483 27.89 29.99 36.78
C GLY A 483 28.20 29.40 35.40
N ASN A 484 28.64 28.13 35.36
CA ASN A 484 28.95 27.41 34.11
C ASN A 484 27.90 26.38 33.69
N LYS A 485 26.76 26.29 34.39
CA LYS A 485 25.71 25.30 34.10
C LYS A 485 24.47 25.95 33.52
N TYR A 486 23.86 25.26 32.54
CA TYR A 486 22.57 25.62 31.98
C TYR A 486 21.45 24.86 32.70
N TYR A 487 20.35 25.56 32.92
CA TYR A 487 19.13 25.08 33.53
C TYR A 487 17.95 25.38 32.61
N ILE A 488 16.87 24.62 32.77
CA ILE A 488 15.62 24.81 32.02
C ILE A 488 14.52 25.15 33.03
N SER A 489 13.74 26.18 32.73
CA SER A 489 12.50 26.52 33.42
C SER A 489 11.35 26.40 32.44
N GLU A 490 10.27 25.74 32.88
CA GLU A 490 8.98 25.80 32.21
C GLU A 490 8.36 27.21 32.34
N LEU A 491 7.38 27.48 31.47
CA LEU A 491 6.66 28.74 31.35
C LEU A 491 5.18 28.46 31.59
N ASP A 492 4.67 28.77 32.78
CA ASP A 492 3.24 28.63 33.07
C ASP A 492 2.53 29.96 32.84
N ASN A 493 1.60 30.03 31.89
CA ASN A 493 0.88 31.27 31.61
C ASN A 493 -0.07 31.62 32.78
N ILE A 494 0.18 32.76 33.40
CA ILE A 494 -0.63 33.32 34.50
C ILE A 494 -1.24 34.68 34.12
N THR A 495 -1.28 34.99 32.83
CA THR A 495 -1.90 36.23 32.32
C THR A 495 -3.36 36.31 32.78
N PRO A 496 -3.75 37.35 33.55
CA PRO A 496 -5.11 37.50 34.04
C PRO A 496 -6.14 37.59 32.92
N ARG A 497 -7.35 37.07 33.14
CA ARG A 497 -8.42 37.07 32.13
C ARG A 497 -9.02 38.46 31.89
N ASP A 498 -8.98 39.31 32.91
CA ASP A 498 -9.42 40.70 32.91
C ASP A 498 -8.35 41.66 32.41
N TYR A 499 -7.13 41.20 32.10
CA TYR A 499 -6.05 42.05 31.62
C TYR A 499 -6.35 42.64 30.24
N ASN A 500 -6.21 43.97 30.11
CA ASN A 500 -6.50 44.74 28.89
C ASN A 500 -5.24 45.15 28.09
N GLY A 501 -4.12 44.46 28.27
CA GLY A 501 -2.89 44.72 27.52
C GLY A 501 -2.49 43.60 26.58
N LYS A 502 -1.32 43.77 25.93
CA LYS A 502 -0.79 42.82 24.94
C LYS A 502 0.31 41.92 25.47
N ASP A 503 0.90 42.26 26.62
CA ASP A 503 1.98 41.47 27.21
C ASP A 503 1.48 40.13 27.76
N LEU A 504 2.38 39.17 27.95
CA LEU A 504 2.08 37.94 28.67
C LEU A 504 2.86 37.86 29.96
N TYR A 505 2.21 37.30 30.97
CA TYR A 505 2.79 37.03 32.27
C TYR A 505 2.94 35.52 32.44
N TYR A 506 4.18 35.11 32.70
CA TYR A 506 4.53 33.72 32.92
C TYR A 506 5.13 33.52 34.30
N GLN A 507 4.73 32.45 34.98
CA GLN A 507 5.42 31.98 36.15
C GLN A 507 6.68 31.22 35.71
N VAL A 508 7.84 31.62 36.24
CA VAL A 508 9.16 31.06 35.93
C VAL A 508 9.98 30.87 37.20
N SER A 509 11.12 30.18 37.14
CA SER A 509 12.01 30.04 38.31
C SER A 509 12.55 31.40 38.79
N SER A 510 12.57 31.63 40.11
CA SER A 510 13.17 32.83 40.72
C SER A 510 14.68 32.95 40.44
N ASN A 511 15.34 31.82 40.19
CA ASN A 511 16.77 31.73 39.85
C ASN A 511 17.14 32.45 38.54
N LEU A 512 16.16 32.84 37.71
CA LEU A 512 16.42 33.64 36.52
C LEU A 512 16.99 35.03 36.86
N SER A 513 16.65 35.58 38.03
CA SER A 513 17.16 36.88 38.49
C SER A 513 18.69 36.90 38.64
N SER A 514 19.28 35.79 39.10
CA SER A 514 20.73 35.60 39.27
C SER A 514 21.42 35.02 38.03
N ALA A 515 20.67 34.75 36.95
CA ALA A 515 21.23 34.18 35.73
C ALA A 515 22.08 35.19 34.94
N THR A 516 23.19 34.69 34.39
CA THR A 516 24.12 35.43 33.54
C THR A 516 23.69 35.48 32.07
N ALA A 517 22.88 34.52 31.65
CA ALA A 517 22.26 34.48 30.33
C ALA A 517 20.86 33.89 30.45
N ILE A 518 19.92 34.42 29.68
CA ILE A 518 18.54 33.93 29.60
C ILE A 518 18.14 33.82 28.13
N GLU A 519 17.62 32.67 27.75
CA GLU A 519 17.22 32.35 26.38
C GLU A 519 15.81 31.77 26.38
N LEU A 520 14.95 32.32 25.53
CA LEU A 520 13.72 31.63 25.16
C LEU A 520 14.04 30.65 24.05
N VAL A 521 13.82 29.36 24.34
CA VAL A 521 14.09 28.27 23.41
C VAL A 521 12.77 27.72 22.92
N ILE A 522 12.54 27.83 21.61
CA ILE A 522 11.38 27.25 20.93
C ILE A 522 11.87 26.04 20.15
N ARG A 523 11.51 24.85 20.63
CA ARG A 523 11.83 23.58 19.98
C ARG A 523 10.61 22.99 19.31
N ILE A 524 10.74 22.78 18.02
CA ILE A 524 9.78 22.01 17.23
C ILE A 524 10.52 20.74 16.85
N ARG A 525 10.46 19.75 17.75
CA ARG A 525 11.11 18.45 17.61
C ARG A 525 12.63 18.57 17.44
N ASP A 526 13.13 18.37 16.22
CA ASP A 526 14.56 18.35 15.85
C ASP A 526 15.09 19.76 15.50
N LYS A 527 14.24 20.79 15.58
CA LYS A 527 14.58 22.16 15.20
C LYS A 527 14.48 23.08 16.39
N GLU A 528 15.63 23.66 16.77
CA GLU A 528 15.74 24.60 17.88
C GLU A 528 15.88 26.04 17.36
N TYR A 529 15.04 26.93 17.86
CA TYR A 529 15.11 28.37 17.63
C TYR A 529 15.36 29.06 18.97
N ILE A 530 16.36 29.94 19.01
CA ILE A 530 16.82 30.57 20.25
C ILE A 530 16.61 32.08 20.16
N TYR A 531 15.97 32.64 21.17
CA TYR A 531 15.82 34.07 21.35
C TYR A 531 16.58 34.48 22.62
N LYS A 532 17.65 35.27 22.47
CA LYS A 532 18.48 35.72 23.60
C LYS A 532 17.82 36.91 24.27
N LEU A 533 17.50 36.74 25.56
CA LEU A 533 16.75 37.68 26.38
C LEU A 533 17.66 38.46 27.34
N LYS A 534 18.75 37.83 27.79
CA LYS A 534 19.79 38.42 28.64
C LYS A 534 21.14 37.82 28.29
#